data_AF-A0A8B7DSK4-F1
#
_entry.id   AF-A0A8B7DSK4-F1
#
_cell.length_a   1.000
_cell.length_b   1.000
_cell.length_c   1.000
_cell.angle_alpha   90.00
_cell.angle_beta   90.00
_cell.angle_gamma   90.00
#
_symmetry.space_group_name_H-M   'P 1'
#
loop_
_entity.id
_entity.type
_entity.pdbx_description
1 polymer ?
#
loop_
_entity_poly.entity_id
_entity_poly.type
_entity_poly.pdbx_seq_one_letter_code
_entity_poly.pdbx_strand_id
1 'polypeptide(L)'
;MSYVKATDIEARLKLAKELDGLKKSVYQDSINEKLGYDTLQTNLEKLYKPIIDSQSGIKEGLSTLENKADQLTNTFSSYPALLDSKTKAIMPPEIVINMPLGAIAAEYLKLYTAKNNKKYIGTPGLWEIIVKSHPVKYTNDDRNKYKEILNQTDAIRSDLNSAKPRSSRSYKYTNVIKPIWEEIIGKSGKGVVILPSDPNALFDMLKLRLAALQAGNTGVKNETVAICDELLRQGQIDDDEYKTLQKAIT
;
A
#
# COMPACT_ATOMS: atom_id res chain seq x y z
N MET A 1 76.73 11.80 34.60
CA MET A 1 76.09 12.21 35.86
C MET A 1 77.19 12.61 36.83
N SER A 2 77.26 13.89 37.20
CA SER A 2 78.24 14.41 38.15
C SER A 2 77.78 14.03 39.57
N TYR A 3 78.52 13.15 40.23
CA TYR A 3 78.31 12.85 41.64
C TYR A 3 78.99 13.97 42.45
N VAL A 4 78.19 14.79 43.14
CA VAL A 4 78.69 15.77 44.11
C VAL A 4 79.49 15.01 45.17
N LYS A 5 80.81 15.21 45.20
CA LYS A 5 81.72 14.56 46.16
C LYS A 5 81.38 15.05 47.57
N ALA A 6 81.51 14.14 48.54
CA ALA A 6 80.95 14.17 49.89
C ALA A 6 81.50 15.26 50.86
N THR A 7 81.92 16.43 50.38
CA THR A 7 82.58 17.46 51.20
C THR A 7 81.81 18.78 51.34
N ASP A 8 80.67 18.96 50.66
CA ASP A 8 79.84 20.18 50.77
C ASP A 8 78.48 19.87 51.43
N ILE A 9 78.37 20.21 52.72
CA ILE A 9 77.20 19.91 53.56
C ILE A 9 76.00 20.78 53.14
N GLU A 10 76.24 22.03 52.72
CA GLU A 10 75.16 22.95 52.31
C GLU A 10 74.49 22.50 51.01
N ALA A 11 75.28 22.06 50.03
CA ALA A 11 74.77 21.51 48.79
C ALA A 11 73.90 20.24 49.02
N ARG A 12 74.29 19.39 49.98
CA ARG A 12 73.50 18.19 50.36
C ARG A 12 72.21 18.57 51.06
N LEU A 13 72.25 19.57 51.95
CA LEU A 13 71.07 20.04 52.66
C LEU A 13 70.05 20.67 51.71
N LYS A 14 70.53 21.39 50.69
CA LYS A 14 69.71 21.96 49.62
C LYS A 14 69.07 20.87 48.76
N LEU A 15 69.85 19.89 48.30
CA LEU A 15 69.33 18.74 47.55
C LEU A 15 68.31 17.92 48.36
N ALA A 16 68.52 17.74 49.66
CA ALA A 16 67.58 17.04 50.54
C ALA A 16 66.25 17.79 50.67
N LYS A 17 66.29 19.12 50.80
CA LYS A 17 65.08 19.97 50.81
C LYS A 17 64.34 19.94 49.47
N GLU A 18 65.08 19.99 48.35
CA GLU A 18 64.51 19.88 47.01
C GLU A 18 63.85 18.49 46.80
N LEU A 19 64.50 17.42 47.25
CA LEU A 19 63.95 16.06 47.16
C LEU A 19 62.69 15.88 48.02
N ASP A 20 62.66 16.45 49.22
CA ASP A 20 61.48 16.43 50.08
C ASP A 20 60.31 17.22 49.45
N GLY A 21 60.60 18.38 48.87
CA GLY A 21 59.62 19.16 48.11
C GLY A 21 59.06 18.39 46.92
N LEU A 22 59.94 17.74 46.14
CA LEU A 22 59.55 16.95 44.98
C LEU A 22 58.67 15.74 45.36
N LYS A 23 58.99 15.05 46.46
CA LYS A 23 58.15 13.94 46.97
C LYS A 23 56.74 14.41 47.32
N LYS A 24 56.62 15.57 47.97
CA LYS A 24 55.33 16.16 48.34
C LYS A 24 54.53 16.57 47.10
N SER A 25 55.16 17.13 46.08
CA SER A 25 54.45 17.50 44.84
C SER A 25 53.96 16.27 44.09
N VAL A 26 54.81 15.25 43.90
CA VAL A 26 54.44 14.01 43.22
C VAL A 26 53.29 13.30 43.93
N TYR A 27 53.29 13.29 45.27
CA TYR A 27 52.18 12.75 46.04
C TYR A 27 50.89 13.56 45.82
N GLN A 28 50.97 14.89 45.84
CA GLN A 28 49.81 15.76 45.61
C GLN A 28 49.26 15.63 44.19
N ASP A 29 50.13 15.53 43.19
CA ASP A 29 49.75 15.31 41.79
C ASP A 29 49.03 13.98 41.62
N SER A 30 49.52 12.91 42.26
CA SER A 30 48.85 11.61 42.27
C SER A 30 47.46 11.66 42.92
N ILE A 31 47.30 12.39 44.02
CA ILE A 31 45.99 12.59 44.67
C ILE A 31 45.05 13.39 43.77
N ASN A 32 45.53 14.46 43.13
CA ASN A 32 44.73 15.29 42.22
C ASN A 32 44.30 14.51 40.98
N GLU A 33 45.18 13.67 40.42
CA GLU A 33 44.87 12.81 39.28
C GLU A 33 43.78 11.80 39.65
N LYS A 34 43.90 11.17 40.82
CA LYS A 34 42.90 10.24 41.35
C LYS A 34 41.54 10.93 41.57
N LEU A 35 41.55 12.12 42.16
CA LEU A 35 40.33 12.95 42.30
C LEU A 35 39.73 13.31 40.93
N GLY A 36 40.57 13.56 39.92
CA GLY A 36 40.17 13.81 38.54
C GLY A 36 39.43 12.62 37.92
N TYR A 37 39.93 11.40 38.12
CA TYR A 37 39.23 10.19 37.66
C TYR A 37 37.91 9.98 38.40
N ASP A 38 37.87 10.19 39.72
CA ASP A 38 36.65 10.04 40.52
C ASP A 38 35.57 11.07 40.10
N THR A 39 35.97 12.31 39.82
CA THR A 39 35.06 13.34 39.32
C THR A 39 34.58 13.06 37.90
N LEU A 40 35.46 12.56 37.02
CA LEU A 40 35.08 12.13 35.67
C LEU A 40 34.08 10.97 35.72
N GLN A 41 34.32 9.96 36.55
CA GLN A 41 33.41 8.83 36.74
C GLN A 41 32.05 9.30 37.25
N THR A 42 32.03 10.17 38.28
CA THR A 42 30.79 10.74 38.82
C THR A 42 30.00 11.52 37.75
N ASN A 43 30.70 12.25 36.88
CA ASN A 43 30.07 13.00 35.79
C ASN A 43 29.50 12.08 34.70
N LEU A 44 30.22 11.01 34.34
CA LEU A 44 29.73 10.00 33.40
C LEU A 44 28.49 9.28 33.95
N GLU A 45 28.53 8.86 35.23
CA GLU A 45 27.38 8.25 35.90
C GLU A 45 26.16 9.18 35.87
N LYS A 46 26.33 10.47 36.18
CA LYS A 46 25.24 11.46 36.10
C LYS A 46 24.70 11.65 34.69
N LEU A 47 25.56 11.69 33.67
CA LEU A 47 25.17 11.92 32.29
C LEU A 47 24.35 10.75 31.71
N TYR A 48 24.71 9.52 32.05
CA TYR A 48 24.05 8.32 31.51
C TYR A 48 22.90 7.80 32.36
N LYS A 49 22.79 8.17 33.64
CA LYS A 49 21.73 7.71 34.55
C LYS A 49 20.31 7.87 34.00
N PRO A 50 19.91 9.02 33.40
CA PRO A 50 18.55 9.16 32.82
C PRO A 50 18.25 8.13 31.71
N ILE A 51 19.26 7.78 30.92
CA ILE A 51 19.14 6.81 29.83
C ILE A 51 19.03 5.40 30.39
N ILE A 52 19.87 5.06 31.37
CA ILE A 52 19.87 3.76 32.05
C ILE A 52 18.54 3.54 32.76
N ASP A 53 18.06 4.53 33.52
CA ASP A 53 16.80 4.46 34.25
C ASP A 53 15.63 4.28 33.27
N SER A 54 15.60 5.04 32.16
CA SER A 54 14.58 4.90 31.11
C SER A 54 14.59 3.52 30.44
N GLN A 55 15.78 2.97 30.16
CA GLN A 55 15.93 1.66 29.51
C GLN A 55 15.65 0.48 30.45
N SER A 56 15.85 0.64 31.77
CA SER A 56 15.60 -0.41 32.75
C SER A 56 14.14 -0.87 32.77
N GLY A 57 13.19 0.06 32.75
CA GLY A 57 11.75 -0.26 32.70
C GLY A 57 11.30 -0.87 31.38
N ILE A 58 11.94 -0.52 30.26
CA ILE A 58 11.65 -1.12 28.94
C ILE A 58 12.01 -2.60 28.94
N LYS A 59 13.14 -2.97 29.56
CA LYS A 59 13.58 -4.38 29.66
C LYS A 59 12.61 -5.23 30.49
N GLU A 60 12.11 -4.70 31.61
CA GLU A 60 11.12 -5.38 32.44
C GLU A 60 9.74 -5.52 31.76
N GLY A 61 9.34 -4.51 30.98
CA GLY A 61 8.14 -4.57 30.17
C GLY A 61 8.21 -5.65 29.08
N LEU A 62 9.36 -5.78 28.41
CA LEU A 62 9.59 -6.79 27.38
C LEU A 62 9.55 -8.21 27.95
N SER A 63 10.21 -8.48 29.09
CA SER A 63 10.17 -9.82 29.71
C SER A 63 8.76 -10.20 30.17
N THR A 64 7.98 -9.23 30.66
CA THR A 64 6.58 -9.47 31.04
C THR A 64 5.70 -9.77 29.83
N LEU A 65 5.94 -9.11 28.70
CA LEU A 65 5.19 -9.34 27.46
C LEU A 65 5.54 -10.68 26.82
N GLU A 66 6.82 -11.06 26.84
CA GLU A 66 7.31 -12.36 26.36
C GLU A 66 6.69 -13.50 27.15
N ASN A 67 6.69 -13.43 28.49
CA ASN A 67 6.02 -14.41 29.34
C ASN A 67 4.50 -14.53 29.05
N LYS A 68 3.82 -13.41 28.76
CA LYS A 68 2.40 -13.42 28.38
C LYS A 68 2.17 -14.03 27.00
N ALA A 69 3.07 -13.77 26.06
CA ALA A 69 3.03 -14.38 24.73
C ALA A 69 3.25 -15.90 24.82
N ASP A 70 4.19 -16.36 25.65
CA ASP A 70 4.45 -17.77 25.89
C ASP A 70 3.29 -18.48 26.58
N GLN A 71 2.62 -17.81 27.53
CA GLN A 71 1.39 -18.34 28.13
C GLN A 71 0.25 -18.46 27.10
N LEU A 72 0.13 -17.49 26.18
CA LEU A 72 -0.84 -17.53 25.09
C LEU A 72 -0.52 -18.64 24.09
N THR A 73 0.72 -18.79 23.65
CA THR A 73 1.11 -19.86 22.70
C THR A 73 0.92 -21.24 23.30
N ASN A 74 1.22 -21.43 24.59
CA ASN A 74 0.98 -22.69 25.30
C ASN A 74 -0.52 -23.00 25.43
N THR A 75 -1.35 -22.00 25.76
CA THR A 75 -2.81 -22.19 25.82
C THR A 75 -3.41 -22.47 24.44
N PHE A 76 -3.03 -21.75 23.39
CA PHE A 76 -3.48 -22.02 22.01
C PHE A 76 -2.98 -23.37 21.46
N SER A 77 -1.78 -23.81 21.82
CA SER A 77 -1.26 -25.12 21.42
C SER A 77 -1.97 -26.29 22.12
N SER A 78 -2.49 -26.05 23.33
CA SER A 78 -3.29 -27.04 24.08
C SER A 78 -4.78 -27.10 23.68
N TYR A 79 -5.28 -26.07 23.00
CA TYR A 79 -6.67 -25.99 22.51
C TYR A 79 -7.08 -27.13 21.56
N PRO A 80 -6.27 -27.54 20.56
CA PRO A 80 -6.63 -28.67 19.70
C PRO A 80 -6.69 -30.02 20.44
N ALA A 81 -5.91 -30.22 21.50
CA ALA A 81 -5.93 -31.46 22.28
C ALA A 81 -7.20 -31.60 23.17
N LEU A 82 -7.70 -30.48 23.70
CA LEU A 82 -8.98 -30.45 24.43
C LEU A 82 -10.18 -30.67 23.52
N LEU A 83 -10.12 -30.18 22.27
CA LEU A 83 -11.11 -30.49 21.25
C LEU A 83 -11.07 -31.98 20.87
N ASP A 84 -9.90 -32.55 20.55
CA ASP A 84 -9.79 -33.93 20.04
C ASP A 84 -10.31 -35.00 21.03
N SER A 85 -10.16 -34.79 22.34
CA SER A 85 -10.70 -35.70 23.37
C SER A 85 -12.22 -35.63 23.55
N LYS A 86 -12.84 -34.48 23.27
CA LYS A 86 -14.30 -34.28 23.33
C LYS A 86 -14.99 -34.52 21.98
N THR A 87 -14.29 -34.34 20.85
CA THR A 87 -14.88 -34.40 19.51
C THR A 87 -14.71 -35.75 18.81
N LYS A 88 -13.85 -36.67 19.29
CA LYS A 88 -13.77 -38.03 18.71
C LYS A 88 -14.97 -38.94 19.03
N ALA A 89 -15.84 -38.55 19.97
CA ALA A 89 -17.05 -39.31 20.30
C ALA A 89 -18.32 -38.87 19.54
N ILE A 90 -18.26 -37.82 18.70
CA ILE A 90 -19.44 -37.30 18.01
C ILE A 90 -19.09 -37.05 16.53
N MET A 91 -19.62 -37.90 15.65
CA MET A 91 -19.45 -37.89 14.19
C MET A 91 -19.83 -36.56 13.50
N PRO A 92 -19.33 -36.29 12.28
CA PRO A 92 -19.70 -35.12 11.43
C PRO A 92 -21.00 -35.39 10.64
N PRO A 93 -21.57 -34.45 9.85
CA PRO A 93 -21.46 -32.99 9.81
C PRO A 93 -22.84 -32.29 9.87
N GLU A 94 -23.06 -31.32 10.76
CA GLU A 94 -24.09 -30.29 10.57
C GLU A 94 -23.76 -29.08 11.44
N ILE A 95 -23.55 -27.92 10.81
CA ILE A 95 -23.24 -26.68 11.49
C ILE A 95 -24.53 -26.17 12.16
N VAL A 96 -24.68 -26.43 13.45
CA VAL A 96 -25.70 -25.79 14.28
C VAL A 96 -25.03 -24.65 15.06
N ILE A 97 -25.12 -23.44 14.53
CA ILE A 97 -24.72 -22.20 15.22
C ILE A 97 -25.83 -21.85 16.21
N ASN A 98 -25.75 -22.36 17.44
CA ASN A 98 -26.65 -21.98 18.54
C ASN A 98 -25.92 -21.23 19.66
N MET A 99 -25.04 -20.28 19.30
CA MET A 99 -24.61 -19.24 20.24
C MET A 99 -25.45 -17.99 19.95
N PRO A 100 -26.20 -17.43 20.92
CA PRO A 100 -26.95 -16.21 20.69
C PRO A 100 -25.97 -15.05 20.56
N LEU A 101 -25.67 -14.66 19.31
CA LEU A 101 -24.97 -13.41 19.05
C LEU A 101 -25.88 -12.26 19.51
N GLY A 102 -25.33 -11.34 20.30
CA GLY A 102 -26.04 -10.11 20.69
C GLY A 102 -26.52 -9.34 19.45
N ALA A 103 -27.57 -8.54 19.60
CA ALA A 103 -28.25 -7.86 18.49
C ALA A 103 -27.28 -7.10 17.55
N ILE A 104 -26.30 -6.39 18.13
CA ILE A 104 -25.27 -5.65 17.38
C ILE A 104 -24.38 -6.58 16.56
N ALA A 105 -23.92 -7.69 17.16
CA ALA A 105 -23.07 -8.65 16.47
C ALA A 105 -23.83 -9.35 15.34
N ALA A 106 -25.12 -9.63 15.53
CA ALA A 106 -25.99 -10.18 14.50
C ALA A 106 -26.24 -9.19 13.35
N GLU A 107 -26.46 -7.90 13.64
CA GLU A 107 -26.56 -6.86 12.61
C GLU A 107 -25.26 -6.67 11.83
N TYR A 108 -24.13 -6.65 12.54
CA TYR A 108 -22.82 -6.56 11.92
C TYR A 108 -22.59 -7.75 10.97
N LEU A 109 -22.85 -8.98 11.43
CA LEU A 109 -22.73 -10.17 10.59
C LEU A 109 -23.66 -10.13 9.37
N LYS A 110 -24.90 -9.65 9.51
CA LYS A 110 -25.84 -9.48 8.39
C LYS A 110 -25.26 -8.59 7.29
N LEU A 111 -24.55 -7.51 7.63
CA LEU A 111 -23.90 -6.62 6.66
C LEU A 111 -22.82 -7.34 5.84
N TYR A 112 -22.02 -8.21 6.48
CA TYR A 112 -20.96 -8.97 5.80
C TYR A 112 -21.48 -10.21 5.08
N THR A 113 -22.52 -10.88 5.59
CA THR A 113 -23.12 -12.04 4.91
C THR A 113 -23.98 -11.67 3.72
N ALA A 114 -24.53 -10.45 3.70
CA ALA A 114 -25.34 -9.96 2.57
C ALA A 114 -24.50 -9.65 1.32
N LYS A 115 -23.20 -9.37 1.45
CA LYS A 115 -22.28 -9.13 0.34
C LYS A 115 -21.42 -10.37 0.06
N ASN A 116 -22.05 -11.41 -0.50
CA ASN A 116 -21.40 -12.50 -1.25
C ASN A 116 -20.16 -13.15 -0.60
N ASN A 117 -20.37 -14.11 0.31
CA ASN A 117 -19.31 -14.96 0.91
C ASN A 117 -18.71 -16.00 -0.07
N LYS A 118 -18.37 -15.60 -1.29
CA LYS A 118 -17.72 -16.49 -2.26
C LYS A 118 -16.24 -16.66 -1.88
N LYS A 119 -15.82 -17.90 -1.63
CA LYS A 119 -14.42 -18.25 -1.36
C LYS A 119 -13.68 -18.56 -2.65
N TYR A 120 -12.47 -18.04 -2.78
CA TYR A 120 -11.59 -18.26 -3.93
C TYR A 120 -10.34 -19.02 -3.50
N ILE A 121 -9.91 -19.97 -4.34
CA ILE A 121 -8.63 -20.67 -4.12
C ILE A 121 -7.49 -19.69 -4.45
N GLY A 122 -6.60 -19.47 -3.48
CA GLY A 122 -5.46 -18.57 -3.63
C GLY A 122 -4.35 -19.19 -4.47
N THR A 123 -4.40 -19.02 -5.79
CA THR A 123 -3.33 -19.41 -6.70
C THR A 123 -2.21 -18.36 -6.70
N PRO A 124 -0.94 -18.72 -7.02
CA PRO A 124 0.14 -17.75 -7.14
C PRO A 124 -0.17 -16.63 -8.14
N GLY A 125 -0.84 -16.95 -9.26
CA GLY A 125 -1.24 -15.98 -10.26
C GLY A 125 -2.33 -15.02 -9.78
N LEU A 126 -3.33 -15.51 -9.05
CA LEU A 126 -4.36 -14.65 -8.46
C LEU A 126 -3.76 -13.70 -7.41
N TRP A 127 -2.88 -14.21 -6.55
CA TRP A 127 -2.14 -13.38 -5.59
C TRP A 127 -1.28 -12.32 -6.27
N GLU A 128 -0.62 -12.68 -7.37
CA GLU A 128 0.18 -11.75 -8.16
C GLU A 128 -0.65 -10.57 -8.68
N ILE A 129 -1.81 -10.83 -9.30
CA ILE A 129 -2.69 -9.77 -9.80
C ILE A 129 -3.20 -8.90 -8.64
N ILE A 130 -3.60 -9.51 -7.52
CA ILE A 130 -4.16 -8.76 -6.38
C ILE A 130 -3.11 -7.82 -5.78
N VAL A 131 -1.90 -8.33 -5.52
CA VAL A 131 -0.90 -7.65 -4.68
C VAL A 131 0.05 -6.76 -5.48
N LYS A 132 0.52 -7.19 -6.67
CA LYS A 132 1.57 -6.46 -7.39
C LYS A 132 1.02 -5.29 -8.20
N SER A 133 1.84 -4.25 -8.34
CA SER A 133 1.56 -3.10 -9.22
C SER A 133 1.77 -3.40 -10.71
N HIS A 134 2.60 -4.40 -11.01
CA HIS A 134 2.95 -4.86 -12.36
C HIS A 134 2.85 -6.40 -12.43
N PRO A 135 1.63 -6.95 -12.49
CA PRO A 135 1.45 -8.41 -12.58
C PRO A 135 1.80 -8.90 -14.00
N VAL A 136 2.63 -9.94 -14.07
CA VAL A 136 3.11 -10.54 -15.33
C VAL A 136 2.78 -12.03 -15.39
N LYS A 137 2.88 -12.73 -14.25
CA LYS A 137 2.68 -14.17 -14.13
C LYS A 137 1.28 -14.47 -13.59
N TYR A 138 0.31 -14.55 -14.49
CA TYR A 138 -1.04 -15.00 -14.15
C TYR A 138 -1.71 -15.66 -15.36
N THR A 139 -2.69 -16.52 -15.09
CA THR A 139 -3.47 -17.20 -16.13
C THR A 139 -4.78 -16.47 -16.42
N ASN A 140 -5.45 -16.81 -17.52
CA ASN A 140 -6.78 -16.26 -17.82
C ASN A 140 -7.82 -16.62 -16.75
N ASP A 141 -7.68 -17.79 -16.12
CA ASP A 141 -8.54 -18.21 -15.00
C ASP A 141 -8.34 -17.30 -13.77
N ASP A 142 -7.09 -16.97 -13.43
CA ASP A 142 -6.78 -16.02 -12.35
C ASP A 142 -7.36 -14.63 -12.64
N ARG A 143 -7.28 -14.18 -13.90
CA ARG A 143 -7.88 -12.92 -14.33
C ARG A 143 -9.40 -12.93 -14.20
N ASN A 144 -10.05 -14.04 -14.56
CA ASN A 144 -11.50 -14.19 -14.44
C ASN A 144 -11.95 -14.18 -12.98
N LYS A 145 -11.26 -14.90 -12.10
CA LYS A 145 -11.50 -14.84 -10.64
C LYS A 145 -11.29 -13.44 -10.10
N TYR A 146 -10.23 -12.76 -10.53
CA TYR A 146 -9.97 -11.37 -10.14
C TYR A 146 -11.08 -10.41 -10.61
N LYS A 147 -11.61 -10.60 -11.82
CA LYS A 147 -12.78 -9.88 -12.33
C LYS A 147 -14.02 -10.09 -11.45
N GLU A 148 -14.28 -11.33 -11.04
CA GLU A 148 -15.38 -11.63 -10.12
C GLU A 148 -15.20 -10.93 -8.77
N ILE A 149 -14.00 -11.00 -8.18
CA ILE A 149 -13.67 -10.32 -6.93
C ILE A 149 -13.90 -8.81 -7.04
N LEU A 150 -13.38 -8.18 -8.09
CA LEU A 150 -13.52 -6.74 -8.32
C LEU A 150 -14.99 -6.30 -8.46
N ASN A 151 -15.82 -7.10 -9.10
CA ASN A 151 -17.25 -6.81 -9.25
C ASN A 151 -18.03 -7.04 -7.95
N GLN A 152 -17.67 -8.07 -7.17
CA GLN A 152 -18.32 -8.36 -5.89
C GLN A 152 -17.98 -7.34 -4.80
N THR A 153 -16.76 -6.81 -4.80
CA THR A 153 -16.30 -5.84 -3.79
C THR A 153 -16.55 -4.39 -4.20
N ASP A 154 -17.10 -4.14 -5.40
CA ASP A 154 -17.21 -2.82 -6.02
C ASP A 154 -15.88 -2.05 -6.14
N ALA A 155 -14.73 -2.71 -5.95
CA ALA A 155 -13.42 -2.06 -5.95
C ALA A 155 -13.03 -1.45 -7.31
N ILE A 156 -13.70 -1.88 -8.39
CA ILE A 156 -13.50 -1.34 -9.73
C ILE A 156 -14.31 -0.05 -9.99
N ARG A 157 -15.34 0.24 -9.20
CA ARG A 157 -16.23 1.41 -9.38
C ARG A 157 -15.70 2.63 -8.64
N SER A 158 -15.91 3.81 -9.20
CA SER A 158 -15.64 5.07 -8.50
C SER A 158 -16.70 5.30 -7.42
N ASP A 159 -16.23 5.79 -6.26
CA ASP A 159 -17.03 6.31 -5.16
C ASP A 159 -17.89 7.52 -5.55
N LEU A 160 -17.34 8.42 -6.37
CA LEU A 160 -18.05 9.60 -6.86
C LEU A 160 -19.11 9.26 -7.92
N ASN A 161 -18.85 8.23 -8.74
CA ASN A 161 -19.76 7.83 -9.81
C ASN A 161 -19.60 6.34 -10.13
N SER A 162 -20.55 5.52 -9.66
CA SER A 162 -20.56 4.06 -9.86
C SER A 162 -20.67 3.61 -11.32
N ALA A 163 -21.04 4.50 -12.24
CA ALA A 163 -21.05 4.27 -13.68
C ALA A 163 -19.67 4.49 -14.33
N LYS A 164 -18.67 4.96 -13.57
CA LYS A 164 -17.30 5.14 -14.04
C LYS A 164 -16.34 4.23 -13.27
N PRO A 165 -15.26 3.74 -13.92
CA PRO A 165 -14.25 2.98 -13.22
C PRO A 165 -13.45 3.89 -12.29
N ARG A 166 -12.90 3.30 -11.23
CA ARG A 166 -11.85 3.92 -10.42
C ARG A 166 -10.56 3.98 -11.23
N SER A 167 -10.41 5.04 -12.00
CA SER A 167 -9.34 5.17 -12.99
C SER A 167 -7.97 5.50 -12.37
N SER A 168 -6.91 5.05 -13.03
CA SER A 168 -5.52 5.30 -12.61
C SER A 168 -4.59 5.29 -13.82
N ARG A 169 -3.40 5.89 -13.71
CA ARG A 169 -2.34 5.83 -14.73
C ARG A 169 -1.40 4.62 -14.57
N SER A 170 -1.66 3.75 -13.58
CA SER A 170 -0.80 2.60 -13.29
C SER A 170 -0.83 1.54 -14.40
N TYR A 171 0.26 0.79 -14.52
CA TYR A 171 0.36 -0.35 -15.45
C TYR A 171 -0.76 -1.37 -15.23
N LYS A 172 -1.03 -1.73 -13.97
CA LYS A 172 -2.13 -2.65 -13.60
C LYS A 172 -3.49 -2.12 -14.04
N TYR A 173 -3.75 -0.82 -13.91
CA TYR A 173 -5.00 -0.26 -14.41
C TYR A 173 -5.12 -0.41 -15.92
N THR A 174 -4.13 0.08 -16.66
CA THR A 174 -4.16 0.12 -18.13
C THR A 174 -4.25 -1.28 -18.76
N ASN A 175 -3.48 -2.25 -18.24
CA ASN A 175 -3.34 -3.56 -18.87
C ASN A 175 -4.26 -4.65 -18.28
N VAL A 176 -4.76 -4.48 -17.05
CA VAL A 176 -5.58 -5.50 -16.38
C VAL A 176 -6.97 -4.97 -16.03
N ILE A 177 -7.07 -3.91 -15.23
CA ILE A 177 -8.36 -3.45 -14.66
C ILE A 177 -9.25 -2.80 -15.73
N LYS A 178 -8.70 -1.93 -16.59
CA LYS A 178 -9.46 -1.23 -17.63
C LYS A 178 -10.09 -2.21 -18.63
N PRO A 179 -9.37 -3.20 -19.18
CA PRO A 179 -9.99 -4.23 -20.01
C PRO A 179 -11.10 -5.01 -19.27
N ILE A 180 -10.91 -5.33 -17.99
CA ILE A 180 -11.95 -6.00 -17.17
C ILE A 180 -13.19 -5.12 -17.04
N TRP A 181 -13.02 -3.82 -16.81
CA TRP A 181 -14.13 -2.87 -16.71
C TRP A 181 -14.93 -2.80 -18.01
N GLU A 182 -14.24 -2.67 -19.15
CA GLU A 182 -14.87 -2.62 -20.48
C GLU A 182 -15.64 -3.91 -20.80
N GLU A 183 -15.18 -5.06 -20.32
CA GLU A 183 -15.94 -6.31 -20.41
C GLU A 183 -17.18 -6.33 -19.52
N ILE A 184 -17.15 -5.73 -18.33
CA ILE A 184 -18.29 -5.72 -17.39
C ILE A 184 -19.40 -4.80 -17.88
N ILE A 185 -19.04 -3.60 -18.31
CA ILE A 185 -20.01 -2.59 -18.78
C ILE A 185 -20.46 -2.89 -20.23
N GLY A 186 -19.77 -3.81 -20.90
CA GLY A 186 -19.82 -3.93 -22.35
C GLY A 186 -19.04 -2.80 -23.00
N LYS A 187 -18.49 -3.06 -24.19
CA LYS A 187 -17.92 -1.99 -25.01
C LYS A 187 -19.05 -1.00 -25.29
N SER A 188 -19.03 0.15 -24.62
CA SER A 188 -19.78 1.33 -25.06
C SER A 188 -19.08 1.87 -26.31
N GLY A 189 -19.21 1.12 -27.41
CA GLY A 189 -19.10 1.70 -28.73
C GLY A 189 -20.27 2.65 -28.85
N LYS A 190 -19.97 3.93 -28.99
CA LYS A 190 -20.94 4.98 -29.23
C LYS A 190 -21.63 4.66 -30.57
N GLY A 191 -22.82 4.05 -30.48
CA GLY A 191 -23.83 3.83 -31.53
C GLY A 191 -23.34 3.26 -32.86
N VAL A 192 -23.81 2.06 -33.24
CA VAL A 192 -23.97 1.77 -34.67
C VAL A 192 -24.93 2.83 -35.20
N VAL A 193 -24.43 3.77 -36.00
CA VAL A 193 -25.29 4.73 -36.71
C VAL A 193 -25.98 3.93 -37.81
N ILE A 194 -27.23 3.54 -37.58
CA ILE A 194 -28.04 2.89 -38.62
C ILE A 194 -28.42 4.00 -39.61
N LEU A 195 -27.72 4.01 -40.73
CA LEU A 195 -27.97 4.94 -41.82
C LEU A 195 -29.05 4.39 -42.75
N PRO A 196 -29.98 5.23 -43.26
CA PRO A 196 -30.88 4.85 -44.33
C PRO A 196 -30.10 4.38 -45.57
N SER A 197 -30.60 3.38 -46.28
CA SER A 197 -29.99 2.94 -47.54
C SER A 197 -30.37 3.80 -48.75
N ASP A 198 -31.45 4.59 -48.64
CA ASP A 198 -31.93 5.47 -49.71
C ASP A 198 -31.10 6.77 -49.78
N PRO A 199 -30.52 7.11 -50.96
CA PRO A 199 -29.77 8.35 -51.16
C PRO A 199 -30.51 9.62 -50.73
N ASN A 200 -31.80 9.73 -51.03
CA ASN A 200 -32.56 10.94 -50.73
C ASN A 200 -32.74 11.10 -49.21
N ALA A 201 -33.08 10.02 -48.51
CA ALA A 201 -33.13 10.00 -47.06
C ALA A 201 -31.76 10.34 -46.42
N LEU A 202 -30.65 9.93 -47.04
CA LEU A 202 -29.30 10.30 -46.59
C LEU A 202 -29.03 11.79 -46.74
N PHE A 203 -29.41 12.41 -47.86
CA PHE A 203 -29.27 13.85 -48.06
C PHE A 203 -30.15 14.67 -47.10
N ASP A 204 -31.39 14.25 -46.88
CA ASP A 204 -32.29 14.90 -45.91
C ASP A 204 -31.72 14.81 -44.48
N MET A 205 -31.22 13.63 -44.11
CA MET A 205 -30.53 13.42 -42.84
C MET A 205 -29.27 14.30 -42.75
N LEU A 206 -28.45 14.37 -43.81
CA LEU A 206 -27.24 15.20 -43.87
C LEU A 206 -27.59 16.68 -43.64
N LYS A 207 -28.61 17.18 -44.33
CA LYS A 207 -29.10 18.55 -44.21
C LYS A 207 -29.54 18.87 -42.79
N LEU A 208 -30.26 17.96 -42.14
CA LEU A 208 -30.68 18.09 -40.74
C LEU A 208 -29.47 18.16 -39.80
N ARG A 209 -28.44 17.31 -40.01
CA ARG A 209 -27.23 17.31 -39.16
C ARG A 209 -26.35 18.53 -39.37
N LEU A 210 -26.24 19.03 -40.61
CA LEU A 210 -25.55 20.28 -40.89
C LEU A 210 -26.25 21.48 -40.24
N ALA A 211 -27.59 21.54 -40.28
CA ALA A 211 -28.35 22.56 -39.57
C ALA A 211 -28.13 22.49 -38.05
N ALA A 212 -28.08 21.28 -37.48
CA ALA A 212 -27.76 21.08 -36.07
C ALA A 212 -26.33 21.53 -35.71
N LEU A 213 -25.34 21.28 -36.58
CA LEU A 213 -23.97 21.79 -36.42
C LEU A 213 -23.92 23.32 -36.45
N GLN A 214 -24.63 23.94 -37.40
CA GLN A 214 -24.74 25.40 -37.51
C GLN A 214 -25.38 26.02 -36.25
N ALA A 215 -26.32 25.31 -35.63
CA ALA A 215 -26.91 25.70 -34.35
C ALA A 215 -25.99 25.46 -33.13
N GLY A 216 -24.76 24.94 -33.34
CA GLY A 216 -23.76 24.72 -32.29
C GLY A 216 -23.80 23.33 -31.64
N ASN A 217 -24.62 22.39 -32.14
CA ASN A 217 -24.64 21.02 -31.61
C ASN A 217 -23.46 20.20 -32.14
N THR A 218 -22.38 20.11 -31.37
CA THR A 218 -21.17 19.35 -31.74
C THR A 218 -21.32 17.83 -31.63
N GLY A 219 -22.40 17.34 -31.01
CA GLY A 219 -22.66 15.92 -30.79
C GLY A 219 -22.92 15.12 -32.07
N VAL A 220 -23.32 15.80 -33.15
CA VAL A 220 -23.68 15.16 -34.43
C VAL A 220 -22.50 15.01 -35.40
N LYS A 221 -21.30 15.52 -35.09
CA LYS A 221 -20.14 15.50 -36.02
C LYS A 221 -19.83 14.11 -36.56
N ASN A 222 -19.78 13.10 -35.69
CA ASN A 222 -19.47 11.72 -36.07
C ASN A 222 -20.55 11.12 -36.97
N GLU A 223 -21.81 11.45 -36.73
CA GLU A 223 -22.94 11.02 -37.57
C GLU A 223 -22.86 11.68 -38.94
N THR A 224 -22.54 12.97 -39.01
CA THR A 224 -22.36 13.69 -40.28
C THR A 224 -21.25 13.08 -41.13
N VAL A 225 -20.11 12.75 -40.52
CA VAL A 225 -19.00 12.08 -41.24
C VAL A 225 -19.44 10.71 -41.77
N ALA A 226 -20.13 9.90 -40.96
CA ALA A 226 -20.64 8.60 -41.40
C ALA A 226 -21.65 8.71 -42.56
N ILE A 227 -22.51 9.74 -42.57
CA ILE A 227 -23.42 10.01 -43.68
C ILE A 227 -22.65 10.37 -44.95
N CYS A 228 -21.63 11.22 -44.85
CA CYS A 228 -20.77 11.57 -45.99
C CYS A 228 -20.03 10.35 -46.54
N ASP A 229 -19.51 9.48 -45.67
CA ASP A 229 -18.85 8.23 -46.07
C ASP A 229 -19.81 7.32 -46.85
N GLU A 230 -21.06 7.20 -46.38
CA GLU A 230 -22.08 6.38 -47.04
C GLU A 230 -22.52 6.96 -48.40
N LEU A 231 -22.66 8.29 -48.50
CA LEU A 231 -22.95 8.96 -49.77
C LEU A 231 -21.82 8.77 -50.80
N LEU A 232 -20.56 8.87 -50.36
CA LEU A 232 -19.39 8.61 -51.20
C LEU A 232 -19.36 7.14 -51.65
N ARG A 233 -19.63 6.21 -50.73
CA ARG A 233 -19.70 4.76 -51.01
C ARG A 233 -20.78 4.42 -52.04
N GLN A 234 -21.90 5.14 -52.03
CA GLN A 234 -23.00 4.99 -52.99
C GLN A 234 -22.76 5.77 -54.30
N GLY A 235 -21.64 6.48 -54.43
CA GLY A 235 -21.31 7.29 -55.61
C GLY A 235 -22.25 8.48 -55.82
N GLN A 236 -22.89 8.97 -54.74
CA GLN A 236 -23.81 10.11 -54.79
C GLN A 236 -23.08 11.45 -54.67
N ILE A 237 -21.86 11.43 -54.15
CA ILE A 237 -20.94 12.57 -54.09
C ILE A 237 -19.57 12.13 -54.58
N ASP A 238 -18.77 13.08 -55.07
CA ASP A 238 -17.39 12.84 -55.44
C ASP A 238 -16.39 13.14 -54.31
N ASP A 239 -15.11 12.82 -54.53
CA ASP A 239 -14.03 13.01 -53.56
C ASP A 239 -13.80 14.49 -53.21
N ASP A 240 -14.10 15.41 -54.12
CA ASP A 240 -13.87 16.84 -53.94
C ASP A 240 -15.02 17.50 -53.17
N GLU A 241 -16.26 17.09 -53.44
CA GLU A 241 -17.45 17.37 -52.65
C GLU A 241 -17.28 16.85 -51.21
N TYR A 242 -16.80 15.62 -51.05
CA TYR A 242 -16.53 15.02 -49.74
C TYR A 242 -15.51 15.84 -48.93
N LYS A 243 -14.39 16.24 -49.54
CA LYS A 243 -13.39 17.10 -48.87
C LYS A 243 -13.97 18.47 -48.50
N THR A 244 -14.83 19.02 -49.34
CA THR A 244 -15.49 20.30 -49.08
C THR A 244 -16.43 20.19 -47.88
N LEU A 245 -17.21 19.11 -47.81
CA LEU A 245 -18.09 18.80 -46.68
C LEU A 245 -17.30 18.57 -45.38
N GLN A 246 -16.19 17.82 -45.42
CA GLN A 246 -15.34 17.63 -44.23
C GLN A 246 -14.80 18.94 -43.66
N LYS A 247 -14.39 19.88 -44.52
CA LYS A 247 -13.94 21.21 -44.08
C LYS A 247 -15.06 22.00 -43.40
N ALA A 248 -16.31 21.82 -43.80
CA ALA A 248 -17.46 22.48 -43.18
C ALA A 248 -17.86 21.86 -41.82
N ILE A 249 -17.46 20.61 -41.55
CA ILE A 249 -17.77 19.88 -40.30
C ILE A 249 -16.71 20.15 -39.21
N THR A 250 -15.51 20.54 -39.61
CA THR A 250 -14.36 20.78 -38.71
C THR A 250 -14.52 22.11 -37.97
#